data_AF-A0AA42YN14-F1
#
_entry.id   AF-A0AA42YN14-F1
#
_cell.length_a   1.000
_cell.length_b   1.000
_cell.length_c   1.000
_cell.angle_alpha   90.00
_cell.angle_beta   90.00
_cell.angle_gamma   90.00
#
_symmetry.space_group_name_H-M   'P 1'
#
loop_
_entity.id
_entity.type
_entity.pdbx_description
1 polymer ?
#
loop_
_entity_poly.entity_id
_entity_poly.type
_entity_poly.pdbx_seq_one_letter_code
_entity_poly.pdbx_strand_id
1 'polypeptide(L)'
;MYDKKALCDKIRELYPDVGECGIDVDVDYDEAQKAWTVNLKKDHIKLKHFLEDQDADLCMEGKQCISLGLEIAQLKDNIAKI
;
A
#
# COMPACT_ATOMS: atom_id res chain seq x y z
N MET A 1 2.77 17.77 1.58
CA MET A 1 3.62 16.57 1.48
C MET A 1 3.35 15.73 2.72
N TYR A 2 2.80 14.53 2.54
CA TYR A 2 2.67 13.52 3.59
C TYR A 2 4.02 12.85 3.78
N ASP A 3 4.28 12.34 4.98
CA ASP A 3 5.39 11.43 5.19
C ASP A 3 4.94 9.98 4.94
N LYS A 4 5.92 9.07 4.86
CA LYS A 4 5.65 7.65 4.67
C LYS A 4 4.76 7.02 5.73
N LYS A 5 4.80 7.55 6.96
CA LYS A 5 4.00 7.05 8.07
C LYS A 5 2.53 7.42 7.86
N ALA A 6 2.24 8.65 7.46
CA ALA A 6 0.89 9.11 7.15
C ALA A 6 0.25 8.29 6.03
N LEU A 7 1.01 8.01 4.95
CA LEU A 7 0.52 7.17 3.85
C LEU A 7 0.26 5.73 4.31
N CYS A 8 1.17 5.15 5.09
CA CYS A 8 0.99 3.80 5.62
C CYS A 8 -0.21 3.69 6.58
N ASP A 9 -0.36 4.66 7.49
CA ASP A 9 -1.49 4.73 8.43
C ASP A 9 -2.82 4.82 7.66
N LYS A 10 -2.86 5.60 6.57
CA LYS A 10 -4.04 5.71 5.71
C LYS A 10 -4.37 4.40 4.98
N ILE A 11 -3.36 3.68 4.49
CA ILE A 11 -3.53 2.36 3.86
C ILE A 11 -4.11 1.37 4.89
N ARG A 12 -3.63 1.37 6.13
CA ARG A 12 -4.19 0.53 7.22
C ARG A 12 -5.62 0.91 7.59
N GLU A 13 -5.96 2.20 7.58
CA GLU A 13 -7.33 2.65 7.82
C GLU A 13 -8.31 2.11 6.75
N LEU A 14 -7.89 2.13 5.48
CA LEU A 14 -8.69 1.64 4.36
C LEU A 14 -8.69 0.10 4.28
N TYR A 15 -7.56 -0.53 4.62
CA TYR A 15 -7.35 -1.97 4.51
C TYR A 15 -6.78 -2.54 5.81
N PRO A 16 -7.56 -2.64 6.90
CA PRO A 16 -7.05 -3.09 8.20
C PRO A 16 -6.42 -4.48 8.17
N ASP A 17 -6.79 -5.32 7.20
CA ASP A 17 -6.30 -6.69 7.08
C ASP A 17 -4.89 -6.82 6.47
N VAL A 18 -4.28 -5.73 6.00
CA VAL A 18 -2.94 -5.82 5.37
C VAL A 18 -1.79 -5.94 6.37
N GLY A 19 -2.06 -5.84 7.66
CA GLY A 19 -1.05 -5.96 8.72
C GLY A 19 -0.42 -4.62 9.11
N GLU A 20 0.69 -4.64 9.86
CA GLU A 20 1.27 -3.48 10.53
C GLU A 20 2.31 -2.69 9.72
N CYS A 21 2.27 -1.36 9.85
CA CYS A 21 3.27 -0.47 9.27
C CYS A 21 4.66 -0.77 9.83
N GLY A 22 5.63 -0.96 8.95
CA GLY A 22 7.00 -1.35 9.27
C GLY A 22 7.22 -2.85 9.53
N ILE A 23 6.16 -3.67 9.52
CA ILE A 23 6.24 -5.13 9.69
C ILE A 23 5.74 -5.80 8.40
N ASP A 24 4.45 -5.64 8.13
CA ASP A 24 3.77 -6.22 6.97
C ASP A 24 3.62 -5.20 5.84
N VAL A 25 3.52 -3.91 6.18
CA VAL A 25 3.35 -2.81 5.22
C VAL A 25 4.55 -1.89 5.32
N ASP A 26 5.33 -1.79 4.26
CA ASP A 26 6.49 -0.91 4.18
C ASP A 26 6.32 0.07 3.02
N VAL A 27 6.46 1.36 3.33
CA VAL A 27 6.21 2.45 2.40
C VAL A 27 7.46 3.31 2.34
N ASP A 28 8.01 3.52 1.15
CA ASP A 28 9.12 4.43 0.94
C ASP A 28 8.93 5.23 -0.35
N TYR A 29 9.49 6.43 -0.40
CA TYR A 29 9.43 7.26 -1.60
C TYR A 29 10.68 7.01 -2.46
N ASP A 30 10.47 6.63 -3.72
CA ASP A 30 11.51 6.48 -4.71
C ASP A 30 11.69 7.81 -5.45
N GLU A 31 12.69 8.60 -5.05
CA GLU A 31 12.98 9.90 -5.67
C GLU A 31 13.38 9.79 -7.15
N ALA A 32 13.94 8.65 -7.58
CA ALA A 32 14.33 8.44 -8.97
C ALA A 32 13.12 8.20 -9.87
N GLN A 33 12.12 7.47 -9.35
CA GLN A 33 10.87 7.17 -10.05
C GLN A 33 9.75 8.19 -9.76
N LYS A 34 9.94 9.07 -8.77
CA LYS A 34 8.92 10.02 -8.29
C LYS A 34 7.61 9.33 -7.94
N ALA A 35 7.73 8.22 -7.21
CA ALA A 35 6.60 7.38 -6.84
C ALA A 35 6.83 6.75 -5.46
N TRP A 36 5.73 6.47 -4.78
CA TRP A 36 5.72 5.74 -3.51
C TRP A 36 5.79 4.23 -3.79
N THR A 37 6.78 3.58 -3.22
CA THR A 37 6.88 2.12 -3.20
C THR A 37 6.11 1.60 -1.99
N VAL A 38 5.12 0.74 -2.22
CA VAL A 38 4.37 0.03 -1.17
C VAL A 38 4.72 -1.46 -1.25
N ASN A 39 5.46 -1.94 -0.26
CA ASN A 39 5.76 -3.35 -0.09
C ASN A 39 4.81 -3.95 0.94
N LEU A 40 4.05 -4.96 0.53
CA LEU A 40 3.17 -5.75 1.39
C LEU A 40 3.78 -7.13 1.57
N LYS A 41 3.86 -7.58 2.82
CA LYS A 41 4.36 -8.90 3.20
C LYS A 41 3.33 -9.52 4.11
N LYS A 42 2.81 -10.69 3.74
CA LYS A 42 1.92 -11.47 4.60
C LYS A 42 2.18 -12.95 4.37
N ASP A 43 2.49 -13.65 5.44
CA ASP A 43 2.90 -15.06 5.43
C ASP A 43 4.05 -15.32 4.43
N HIS A 44 3.79 -16.09 3.38
CA HIS A 44 4.77 -16.43 2.35
C HIS A 44 4.69 -15.52 1.12
N ILE A 45 3.73 -14.59 1.08
CA ILE A 45 3.49 -13.74 -0.08
C ILE A 45 4.10 -12.36 0.15
N LYS A 46 4.82 -11.89 -0.86
CA LYS A 46 5.36 -10.54 -0.92
C LYS A 46 4.87 -9.88 -2.19
N LEU A 47 4.35 -8.68 -2.07
CA LEU A 47 3.89 -7.87 -3.18
C LEU A 47 4.54 -6.51 -3.07
N LYS A 48 4.98 -6.00 -4.21
CA LYS A 48 5.56 -4.67 -4.33
C LYS A 48 4.76 -3.92 -5.37
N HIS A 49 4.19 -2.79 -4.96
CA HIS A 49 3.43 -1.90 -5.81
C HIS A 49 4.11 -0.53 -5.88
N PHE A 50 3.98 0.14 -7.02
CA PHE A 50 4.41 1.52 -7.21
C PHE A 50 3.17 2.39 -7.31
N LEU A 51 3.00 3.26 -6.32
CA LEU A 51 1.92 4.21 -6.21
C LEU A 51 2.43 5.57 -6.67
N GLU A 52 1.95 6.04 -7.81
CA GLU A 52 2.30 7.36 -8.33
C GLU A 52 1.80 8.46 -7.39
N ASP A 53 2.43 9.64 -7.41
CA ASP A 53 2.08 10.75 -6.51
C ASP A 53 0.59 11.12 -6.62
N GLN A 54 0.02 11.17 -7.83
CA GLN A 54 -1.41 11.46 -8.00
C GLN A 54 -2.32 10.42 -7.32
N ASP A 55 -1.94 9.14 -7.34
CA ASP A 55 -2.71 8.10 -6.67
C ASP A 55 -2.53 8.15 -5.14
N ALA A 56 -1.33 8.52 -4.68
CA ALA A 56 -1.07 8.78 -3.26
C ALA A 56 -1.92 9.95 -2.75
N ASP A 57 -2.01 11.03 -3.52
CA ASP A 57 -2.85 12.20 -3.23
C ASP A 57 -4.32 11.81 -3.09
N LEU A 58 -4.86 11.05 -4.06
CA LEU A 58 -6.23 10.54 -4.02
C LEU A 58 -6.50 9.62 -2.83
N CYS A 59 -5.51 8.83 -2.43
CA CYS A 59 -5.61 7.96 -1.27
C CYS A 59 -5.65 8.77 0.04
N MET A 60 -4.84 9.83 0.14
CA MET A 60 -4.82 10.73 1.29
C MET A 60 -6.11 11.55 1.41
N GLU A 61 -6.78 11.87 0.31
CA GLU A 61 -8.13 12.48 0.31
C GLU A 61 -9.22 11.54 0.83
N GLY A 62 -8.91 10.27 1.13
CA GLY A 62 -9.88 9.28 1.61
C GLY A 62 -10.87 8.83 0.54
N LYS A 63 -10.63 9.18 -0.73
CA LYS A 63 -11.53 8.87 -1.84
C LYS A 63 -11.40 7.44 -2.30
N GLN A 64 -10.17 6.95 -2.49
CA GLN A 64 -9.80 5.55 -2.60
C GLN A 64 -8.34 5.45 -3.09
N CYS A 65 -7.56 4.59 -2.45
CA CYS A 65 -6.39 3.96 -3.07
C CYS A 65 -6.89 2.96 -4.15
N ILE A 66 -7.52 3.39 -5.26
CA ILE A 66 -8.15 2.45 -6.24
C ILE A 66 -7.10 1.52 -6.86
N SER A 67 -5.97 2.06 -7.30
CA SER A 67 -4.91 1.29 -7.96
C SER A 67 -4.30 0.25 -7.00
N LEU A 68 -3.91 0.71 -5.81
CA LEU A 68 -3.38 -0.16 -4.75
C LEU A 68 -4.44 -1.13 -4.19
N GLY A 69 -5.70 -0.72 -4.14
CA GLY A 69 -6.81 -1.52 -3.61
C GLY A 69 -7.10 -2.77 -4.42
N LEU A 70 -7.00 -2.66 -5.75
CA LEU A 70 -7.15 -3.80 -6.65
C LEU A 70 -6.03 -4.82 -6.45
N GLU A 71 -4.80 -4.34 -6.28
CA GLU A 71 -3.65 -5.23 -6.01
C GLU A 71 -3.72 -5.85 -4.61
N ILE A 72 -4.17 -5.11 -3.59
CA ILE A 72 -4.44 -5.65 -2.26
C ILE A 72 -5.54 -6.72 -2.32
N ALA A 73 -6.60 -6.51 -3.10
CA ALA A 73 -7.66 -7.50 -3.28
C ALA A 73 -7.13 -8.77 -3.97
N GLN A 74 -6.34 -8.63 -5.04
CA GLN A 74 -5.67 -9.77 -5.68
C GLN A 74 -4.72 -10.50 -4.73
N LEU A 75 -3.98 -9.76 -3.90
CA LEU A 75 -3.13 -10.36 -2.87
C LEU A 75 -3.96 -11.23 -1.92
N LYS A 76 -5.06 -10.68 -1.39
CA LYS A 76 -5.96 -11.40 -0.48
C LYS A 76 -6.54 -12.66 -1.15
N ASP A 77 -6.98 -12.55 -2.39
CA ASP A 77 -7.51 -13.69 -3.16
C ASP A 77 -6.44 -14.78 -3.40
N ASN A 78 -5.18 -14.39 -3.61
CA ASN A 78 -4.08 -15.33 -3.77
C ASN A 78 -3.73 -16.02 -2.45
N ILE A 79 -3.76 -15.29 -1.32
CA ILE A 79 -3.55 -15.87 0.02
C ILE A 79 -4.68 -16.86 0.35
N ALA A 80 -5.94 -16.52 0.07
CA ALA A 80 -7.10 -17.35 0.41
C ALA A 80 -7.21 -18.66 -0.40
N LYS A 81 -6.43 -18.81 -1.47
CA LYS A 81 -6.38 -20.02 -2.31
C LYS A 81 -5.31 -21.03 -1.90
N ILE A 82 -4.51 -20.71 -0.88
CA ILE A 82 -3.49 -21.60 -0.28
C ILE A 82 -4.11 -22.31 0.93
#